data_AF-B3R3H9-F1
#
_entry.id   AF-B3R3H9-F1
#
_cell.length_a   1.000
_cell.length_b   1.000
_cell.length_c   1.000
_cell.angle_alpha   90.00
_cell.angle_beta   90.00
_cell.angle_gamma   90.00
#
_symmetry.space_group_name_H-M   'P 1'
#
loop_
_entity.id
_entity.type
_entity.pdbx_description
1 polymer ?
#
loop_
_entity_poly.entity_id
_entity_poly.type
_entity_poly.pdbx_seq_one_letter_code
_entity_poly.pdbx_strand_id
1 'polypeptide(L)' 'MVKPAINDADLRRAHRAMRIATPFDAMSDLLRTTLAAAARAMASCERQRATRRPVGSIPDLKRRAAGDFDD' A
#
# COMPACT_ATOMS: atom_id res chain seq x y z
N MET A 1 -0.47 22.99 -4.48
CA MET A 1 -0.56 21.52 -4.34
C MET A 1 -0.52 21.18 -2.86
N VAL A 2 -1.66 20.81 -2.25
CA VAL A 2 -1.69 20.40 -0.85
C VAL A 2 -1.05 19.02 -0.75
N LYS A 3 0.19 18.95 -0.24
CA LYS A 3 0.85 17.67 0.06
C LYS A 3 -0.04 16.98 1.08
N PRO A 4 -0.54 15.75 0.84
CA PRO A 4 -1.28 15.04 1.87
C PRO A 4 -0.38 14.96 3.11
N ALA A 5 -0.91 15.43 4.24
CA ALA A 5 -0.25 15.32 5.53
C ALA A 5 -0.12 13.83 5.84
N ILE A 6 1.03 13.26 5.46
CA ILE A 6 1.41 11.89 5.79
C ILE A 6 1.60 11.88 7.29
N ASN A 7 0.78 11.11 8.00
CA ASN A 7 0.85 11.02 9.45
C ASN A 7 1.82 9.90 9.87
N ASP A 8 2.29 9.89 11.12
CA ASP A 8 3.22 8.86 11.61
C ASP A 8 2.66 7.44 11.48
N ALA A 9 1.35 7.29 11.57
CA ALA A 9 0.67 6.02 11.33
C ALA A 9 0.89 5.50 9.90
N ASP A 10 0.87 6.37 8.89
CA ASP A 10 1.10 6.01 7.49
C ASP A 10 2.55 5.59 7.27
N LEU A 11 3.49 6.28 7.92
CA LEU A 11 4.91 5.94 7.87
C LEU A 11 5.18 4.58 8.52
N ARG A 12 4.58 4.28 9.67
CA ARG A 12 4.71 2.97 10.33
C ARG A 12 4.05 1.85 9.52
N ARG A 13 2.91 2.10 8.89
CA ARG A 13 2.26 1.14 7.98
C ARG A 13 3.16 0.85 6.78
N ALA A 14 3.74 1.88 6.19
CA ALA A 14 4.68 1.74 5.08
C ALA A 14 5.95 0.97 5.48
N HIS A 15 6.48 1.24 6.67
CA HIS A 15 7.68 0.59 7.20
C HIS A 15 7.47 -0.92 7.37
N ARG A 16 6.33 -1.31 7.95
CA ARG A 16 5.92 -2.72 8.05
C ARG A 16 5.69 -3.37 6.69
N ALA A 17 5.02 -2.67 5.77
CA ALA A 17 4.75 -3.19 4.43
C ALA A 17 6.03 -3.44 3.62
N MET A 18 7.02 -2.56 3.77
CA MET A 18 8.32 -2.69 3.11
C MET A 18 9.28 -3.66 3.84
N ARG A 19 8.90 -4.18 5.01
CA ARG A 19 9.72 -5.11 5.83
C ARG A 19 11.15 -4.60 6.06
N ILE A 20 11.30 -3.30 6.29
CA ILE A 20 12.61 -2.68 6.47
C ILE A 20 13.19 -3.14 7.81
N ALA A 21 14.37 -3.75 7.77
CA ALA A 21 15.03 -4.31 8.96
C ALA A 21 15.46 -3.23 9.95
N THR A 22 15.80 -2.03 9.48
CA THR A 22 16.19 -0.90 10.34
C THR A 22 15.00 -0.37 11.11
N PRO A 23 15.11 -0.21 12.44
CA PRO A 23 14.05 0.39 13.24
C PRO A 23 13.82 1.84 12.83
N PHE A 24 12.56 2.29 12.92
CA PHE A 24 12.12 3.59 12.41
C PHE A 24 12.93 4.78 12.96
N ASP A 25 13.28 4.74 14.25
CA ASP A 25 14.03 5.82 14.90
C ASP A 25 15.50 5.87 14.45
N ALA A 26 16.07 4.76 13.95
CA ALA A 26 17.43 4.67 13.45
C ALA A 26 17.56 4.90 11.93
N MET A 27 16.47 5.27 11.24
CA MET A 27 16.50 5.51 9.80
C MET A 27 17.21 6.81 9.44
N SER A 28 18.04 6.76 8.39
CA SER A 28 18.60 7.96 7.78
C SER A 28 17.52 8.82 7.12
N ASP A 29 17.78 10.11 6.92
CA ASP A 29 16.82 11.04 6.30
C ASP A 29 16.44 10.63 4.86
N LEU A 30 17.37 10.00 4.13
CA LEU A 30 17.10 9.43 2.81
C LEU A 30 16.08 8.27 2.89
N LEU A 31 16.21 7.41 3.89
CA LEU A 31 15.24 6.33 4.12
C LEU A 31 13.88 6.88 4.57
N ARG A 32 13.86 7.91 5.41
CA ARG A 32 12.61 8.57 5.84
C ARG A 32 11.88 9.23 4.67
N THR A 33 12.61 9.89 3.77
CA THR A 33 12.02 10.56 2.58
C THR A 33 11.47 9.56 1.57
N THR A 34 12.20 8.48 1.30
CA THR A 34 11.73 7.38 0.44
C THR A 34 10.52 6.67 1.05
N LEU A 35 10.52 6.42 2.37
CA LEU A 35 9.39 5.87 3.09
C LEU A 35 8.14 6.78 3.01
N ALA A 36 8.32 8.09 3.15
CA ALA A 36 7.23 9.05 2.99
C ALA A 36 6.66 9.07 1.56
N ALA A 37 7.50 8.87 0.54
CA ALA A 37 7.05 8.72 -0.84
C ALA A 37 6.28 7.41 -1.06
N ALA A 38 6.77 6.30 -0.50
CA ALA A 38 6.09 5.02 -0.55
C ALA A 38 4.73 5.06 0.16
N ALA A 39 4.65 5.71 1.34
CA ALA A 39 3.40 5.93 2.05
C ALA A 39 2.37 6.70 1.21
N ARG A 40 2.79 7.76 0.50
CA ARG A 40 1.92 8.49 -0.44
C ARG A 40 1.43 7.61 -1.59
N ALA A 41 2.31 6.79 -2.17
CA ALA A 41 1.96 5.88 -3.24
C ALA A 41 0.94 4.84 -2.77
N MET A 42 1.16 4.23 -1.60
CA MET A 42 0.23 3.27 -0.99
C MET A 42 -1.14 3.90 -0.71
N ALA A 43 -1.18 5.12 -0.17
CA ALA A 43 -2.44 5.83 0.05
C ALA A 43 -3.19 6.14 -1.26
N SER A 44 -2.47 6.48 -2.33
CA SER A 44 -3.05 6.66 -3.67
C SER A 44 -3.61 5.35 -4.23
N CYS A 45 -2.86 4.25 -4.12
CA CYS A 45 -3.31 2.92 -4.56
C CYS A 45 -4.53 2.44 -3.78
N GLU A 46 -4.59 2.67 -2.46
CA GLU A 46 -5.76 2.34 -1.63
C GLU A 46 -6.99 3.12 -2.09
N ARG A 47 -6.86 4.44 -2.33
CA ARG A 47 -7.95 5.26 -2.87
C ARG A 47 -8.43 4.75 -4.23
N GLN A 48 -7.51 4.39 -5.12
CA GLN A 48 -7.85 3.81 -6.43
C GLN A 48 -8.52 2.44 -6.30
N ARG A 49 -8.12 1.61 -5.33
CA ARG A 49 -8.80 0.33 -5.04
C ARG A 49 -10.19 0.56 -4.47
N ALA A 50 -10.36 1.54 -3.61
CA ALA A 50 -11.66 1.92 -3.05
C ALA A 50 -12.61 2.43 -4.14
N THR A 51 -12.13 3.24 -5.10
CA THR A 51 -12.95 3.70 -6.23
C THR A 51 -13.18 2.63 -7.29
N ARG A 52 -12.29 1.62 -7.41
CA ARG A 52 -12.45 0.46 -8.30
C ARG A 52 -13.27 -0.67 -7.71
N ARG A 53 -13.58 -0.68 -6.41
CA ARG A 53 -14.54 -1.64 -5.85
C ARG A 53 -15.94 -1.21 -6.28
N PRO A 54 -16.63 -1.96 -7.17
CA PRO A 54 -18.04 -1.69 -7.42
C PRO A 54 -18.76 -2.05 -6.12
N VAL A 55 -19.48 -1.10 -5.55
CA VAL A 55 -20.55 -1.40 -4.59
C VAL A 55 -21.55 -2.27 -5.35
N GLY A 56 -21.37 -3.60 -5.29
CA GLY A 56 -22.27 -4.57 -5.92
C GLY A 56 -21.68 -5.61 -6.89
N SER A 57 -20.36 -5.73 -7.11
CA SER A 57 -19.88 -6.90 -7.86
C SER A 57 -19.74 -8.10 -6.94
N ILE A 58 -20.81 -8.89 -6.86
CA ILE A 58 -20.73 -10.30 -6.48
C ILE A 58 -19.56 -10.88 -7.29
N PRO A 59 -18.49 -11.41 -6.67
CA PRO A 59 -17.46 -12.08 -7.42
C PRO A 59 -18.13 -13.24 -8.13
N ASP A 60 -18.15 -13.22 -9.45
CA ASP A 60 -18.65 -14.34 -10.23
C ASP A 60 -17.70 -15.52 -9.98
N LEU A 61 -18.10 -16.39 -9.05
CA LEU A 61 -17.36 -17.57 -8.61
C LEU A 61 -17.05 -18.53 -9.76
N LYS A 62 -17.66 -18.36 -10.94
CA LYS A 62 -17.38 -19.16 -12.13
C LYS A 62 -16.03 -18.86 -12.77
N ARG A 63 -15.39 -17.72 -12.47
CA ARG A 63 -14.09 -17.37 -13.09
C ARG A 63 -12.86 -17.87 -12.33
N ARG A 64 -13.02 -18.45 -11.14
CA ARG A 64 -11.90 -18.99 -10.34
C ARG A 64 -11.60 -20.47 -10.59
N ALA A 65 -12.32 -21.11 -11.51
CA ALA A 65 -12.13 -22.52 -11.86
C ALA A 65 -11.20 -22.75 -13.07
N ALA A 66 -10.72 -21.70 -13.74
CA ALA A 66 -9.85 -21.80 -14.92
C ALA A 66 -8.60 -20.95 -14.72
N GLY A 67 -7.60 -21.51 -14.07
CA GLY A 67 -6.32 -20.87 -13.83
C GLY A 67 -5.42 -21.77 -13.00
N ASP A 68 -5.33 -23.01 -13.49
CA ASP A 68 -4.30 -24.02 -13.35
C ASP A 68 -3.10 -23.68 -12.45
N PHE A 69 -2.89 -24.54 -11.46
CA PHE A 69 -1.64 -24.67 -10.74
C PHE A 69 -0.70 -25.53 -11.61
N ASP A 70 0.43 -24.99 -12.02
CA ASP A 70 1.61 -25.82 -12.32
C ASP A 70 2.89 -25.03 -11.99
N ASP A 71 3.69 -25.70 -11.14
CA ASP A 71 5.09 -25.53 -10.67
C ASP A 71 5.79 -24.16 -10.65
#